data_AF-A0A1V8ULZ9-F1
#
_entry.id   AF-A0A1V8ULZ9-F1
#
_cell.length_a   1.000
_cell.length_b   1.000
_cell.length_c   1.000
_cell.angle_alpha   90.00
_cell.angle_beta   90.00
_cell.angle_gamma   90.00
#
_symmetry.space_group_name_H-M   'P 1'
#
loop_
_entity.id
_entity.type
_entity.pdbx_description
1 polymer ?
#
loop_
_entity_poly.entity_id
_entity_poly.type
_entity_poly.pdbx_seq_one_letter_code
_entity_poly.pdbx_strand_id
1 'polypeptide(L)'
;MPPPLQSHPLSTSPPTTLGAISLRTASLSSLTASHVTIAPGGSWSRDLKPKQGTDSCQKGHVGYILKGELGIKMDDGTEEGLKEGDVFVVPPGHDAWCVGSEECVFVEFGRGAEDVFGK
;
A
#
# COMPACT_ATOMS: atom_id res chain seq x y z
N MET A 1 20.26 13.02 -21.86
CA MET A 1 21.10 11.96 -21.26
C MET A 1 20.18 11.01 -20.49
N PRO A 2 20.33 9.69 -20.59
CA PRO A 2 19.55 8.77 -19.75
C PRO A 2 19.86 9.00 -18.27
N PRO A 3 18.91 8.76 -17.36
CA PRO A 3 19.17 8.85 -15.92
C PRO A 3 20.23 7.83 -15.49
N PRO A 4 21.01 8.12 -14.44
CA PRO A 4 21.97 7.17 -13.90
C PRO A 4 21.25 6.00 -13.21
N LEU A 5 21.96 4.87 -13.08
CA LEU A 5 21.54 3.74 -12.25
C LEU A 5 21.29 4.23 -10.80
N GLN A 6 20.18 3.81 -10.23
CA GLN A 6 19.76 4.17 -8.88
C GLN A 6 19.29 2.93 -8.14
N SER A 7 19.60 2.85 -6.84
CA SER A 7 19.14 1.78 -5.95
C SER A 7 19.09 2.30 -4.52
N HIS A 8 18.10 1.87 -3.74
CA HIS A 8 18.02 2.21 -2.32
C HIS A 8 17.49 1.01 -1.52
N PRO A 9 18.24 0.48 -0.56
CA PRO A 9 17.78 -0.63 0.26
C PRO A 9 16.70 -0.16 1.25
N LEU A 10 15.50 -0.75 1.18
CA LEU A 10 14.40 -0.38 2.08
C LEU A 10 14.71 -0.61 3.56
N SER A 11 15.59 -1.57 3.87
CA SER A 11 16.02 -1.87 5.24
C SER A 11 16.72 -0.70 5.96
N THR A 12 17.29 0.25 5.21
CA THR A 12 17.92 1.45 5.79
C THR A 12 16.96 2.62 5.95
N SER A 13 15.75 2.53 5.38
CA SER A 13 14.71 3.56 5.50
C SER A 13 13.96 3.38 6.81
N PRO A 14 13.81 4.42 7.66
CA PRO A 14 13.13 4.26 8.95
C PRO A 14 11.67 3.84 8.75
N PRO A 15 11.15 2.91 9.58
CA PRO A 15 9.76 2.53 9.49
C PRO A 15 8.85 3.67 9.96
N THR A 16 7.77 3.91 9.23
CA THR A 16 6.63 4.69 9.70
C THR A 16 5.56 3.70 10.14
N THR A 17 5.25 3.66 11.43
CA THR A 17 4.26 2.74 12.00
C THR A 17 3.03 3.51 12.47
N LEU A 18 1.86 3.06 12.01
CA LEU A 18 0.54 3.61 12.29
C LEU A 18 -0.33 2.43 12.75
N GLY A 19 -0.44 2.24 14.07
CA GLY A 19 -1.14 1.09 14.63
C GLY A 19 -0.52 -0.23 14.17
N ALA A 20 -1.34 -1.10 13.60
CA ALA A 20 -0.93 -2.40 13.04
C ALA A 20 -0.27 -2.33 11.64
N ILE A 21 -0.11 -1.13 11.07
CA ILE A 21 0.43 -0.93 9.72
C ILE A 21 1.81 -0.28 9.82
N SER A 22 2.80 -0.87 9.14
CA SER A 22 4.16 -0.34 9.05
C SER A 22 4.60 -0.20 7.60
N LEU A 23 5.24 0.92 7.27
CA LEU A 23 5.75 1.21 5.94
C LEU A 23 7.22 1.60 6.01
N ARG A 24 8.01 1.13 5.04
CA ARG A 24 9.33 1.69 4.72
C ARG A 24 9.30 2.16 3.28
N THR A 25 9.75 3.39 3.04
CA THR A 25 9.70 4.00 1.71
C THR A 25 11.09 4.35 1.22
N ALA A 26 11.38 3.96 -0.02
CA ALA A 26 12.53 4.40 -0.79
C ALA A 26 12.08 5.47 -1.78
N SER A 27 12.81 6.58 -1.85
CA SER A 27 12.62 7.62 -2.85
C SER A 27 13.80 7.63 -3.80
N LEU A 28 13.53 7.31 -5.06
CA LEU A 28 14.44 7.50 -6.19
C LEU A 28 13.97 8.73 -6.99
N SER A 29 14.74 9.16 -7.98
CA SER A 29 14.50 10.40 -8.74
C SER A 29 13.05 10.64 -9.19
N SER A 30 12.38 9.62 -9.72
CA SER A 30 11.00 9.74 -10.22
C SER A 30 10.11 8.60 -9.76
N LEU A 31 10.50 7.90 -8.69
CA LEU A 31 9.77 6.75 -8.18
C LEU A 31 9.90 6.72 -6.68
N THR A 32 8.77 6.63 -6.00
CA THR A 32 8.73 6.16 -4.62
C THR A 32 8.22 4.72 -4.61
N ALA A 33 8.86 3.88 -3.80
CA ALA A 33 8.42 2.52 -3.56
C ALA A 33 8.30 2.30 -2.05
N SER A 34 7.15 1.80 -1.61
CA SER A 34 6.88 1.51 -0.21
C SER A 34 6.70 0.03 0.01
N HIS A 35 7.45 -0.55 0.94
CA HIS A 35 7.15 -1.86 1.49
C HIS A 35 6.22 -1.71 2.68
N VAL A 36 5.05 -2.30 2.58
CA VAL A 36 3.96 -2.17 3.55
C VAL A 36 3.72 -3.52 4.19
N THR A 37 3.60 -3.52 5.52
CA THR A 37 3.22 -4.66 6.32
C THR A 37 1.98 -4.30 7.12
N ILE A 38 0.94 -5.11 7.01
CA ILE A 38 -0.28 -5.02 7.82
C ILE A 38 -0.32 -6.25 8.71
N ALA A 39 -0.18 -6.06 10.02
CA ALA A 39 -0.26 -7.16 10.98
C ALA A 39 -1.70 -7.72 11.06
N PRO A 40 -1.89 -8.96 11.55
CA PRO A 40 -3.21 -9.57 11.70
C PRO A 40 -4.22 -8.66 12.41
N GLY A 41 -5.41 -8.60 11.84
CA GLY A 41 -6.46 -7.68 12.25
C GLY A 41 -6.26 -6.24 11.75
N GLY A 42 -5.07 -5.81 11.31
CA GLY A 42 -4.77 -4.50 10.72
C GLY A 42 -5.75 -4.05 9.65
N SER A 43 -6.22 -2.80 9.73
CA SER A 43 -7.03 -2.19 8.66
C SER A 43 -6.77 -0.70 8.50
N TRP A 44 -6.99 -0.16 7.31
CA TRP A 44 -6.92 1.28 7.07
C TRP A 44 -7.94 2.03 7.95
N SER A 45 -9.17 1.54 8.01
CA SER A 45 -10.26 2.13 8.81
C SER A 45 -9.98 2.18 10.31
N ARG A 46 -9.21 1.23 10.85
CA ARG A 46 -8.85 1.24 12.28
C ARG A 46 -7.59 2.02 12.54
N ASP A 47 -6.54 1.78 11.75
CA ASP A 47 -5.19 2.18 12.10
C ASP A 47 -4.75 3.50 11.42
N LEU A 48 -5.35 3.87 10.29
CA LEU A 48 -5.03 5.10 9.55
C LEU A 48 -6.14 6.16 9.57
N LYS A 49 -7.42 5.76 9.50
CA LYS A 49 -8.57 6.70 9.47
C LYS A 49 -8.51 7.80 10.54
N PRO A 50 -8.17 7.52 11.83
CA PRO A 50 -8.11 8.58 12.85
C PRO A 50 -7.10 9.68 12.54
N LYS A 51 -6.04 9.38 11.77
CA LYS A 51 -5.03 10.35 11.35
C LYS A 51 -5.34 10.99 9.99
N GLN A 52 -5.98 10.24 9.09
CA GLN A 52 -6.29 10.70 7.73
C GLN A 52 -7.54 11.60 7.69
N GLY A 53 -8.49 11.41 8.61
CA GLY A 53 -9.69 12.25 8.72
C GLY A 53 -10.70 12.07 7.57
N THR A 54 -10.52 11.08 6.70
CA THR A 54 -11.45 10.72 5.62
C THR A 54 -12.22 9.45 5.98
N ASP A 55 -13.31 9.16 5.28
CA ASP A 55 -14.11 7.96 5.57
C ASP A 55 -13.50 6.66 5.05
N SER A 56 -12.78 6.75 3.93
CA SER A 56 -12.02 5.69 3.25
C SER A 56 -10.66 6.21 2.77
N CYS A 57 -9.78 5.33 2.31
CA CYS A 57 -8.51 5.71 1.72
C CYS A 57 -8.74 6.41 0.38
N GLN A 58 -8.23 7.63 0.24
CA GLN A 58 -8.40 8.44 -0.97
C GLN A 58 -7.14 8.44 -1.86
N LYS A 59 -6.18 7.56 -1.58
CA LYS A 59 -4.98 7.38 -2.42
C LYS A 59 -5.23 6.24 -3.39
N GLY A 60 -4.79 6.39 -4.63
CA GLY A 60 -4.68 5.27 -5.54
C GLY A 60 -3.45 4.44 -5.21
N HIS A 61 -3.54 3.12 -5.34
CA HIS A 61 -2.44 2.21 -5.05
C HIS A 61 -2.16 1.31 -6.24
N VAL A 62 -0.89 1.17 -6.59
CA VAL A 62 -0.42 0.22 -7.62
C VAL A 62 0.74 -0.56 -7.03
N GLY A 63 0.66 -1.89 -7.06
CA GLY A 63 1.63 -2.70 -6.34
C GLY A 63 1.57 -4.19 -6.60
N TYR A 64 2.24 -4.94 -5.74
CA TYR A 64 2.37 -6.38 -5.79
C TYR A 64 2.32 -7.00 -4.38
N ILE A 65 1.52 -8.05 -4.18
CA ILE A 65 1.43 -8.76 -2.90
C ILE A 65 2.60 -9.74 -2.75
N LEU A 66 3.43 -9.51 -1.74
CA LEU A 66 4.59 -10.34 -1.41
C LEU A 66 4.24 -11.54 -0.53
N LYS A 67 3.24 -11.40 0.35
CA LYS A 67 2.86 -12.43 1.33
C LYS A 67 1.45 -12.18 1.85
N GLY A 68 0.72 -13.25 2.12
CA GLY A 68 -0.58 -13.19 2.78
C GLY A 68 -1.69 -12.70 1.84
N GLU A 69 -2.74 -12.14 2.43
CA GLU A 69 -3.94 -11.70 1.69
C GLU A 69 -4.43 -10.35 2.19
N LEU A 70 -4.69 -9.44 1.25
CA LEU A 70 -5.22 -8.11 1.47
C LEU A 70 -6.69 -8.09 1.05
N GLY A 71 -7.58 -7.91 2.01
CA GLY A 71 -8.98 -7.66 1.73
C GLY A 71 -9.19 -6.19 1.39
N ILE A 72 -9.99 -5.93 0.37
CA ILE A 72 -10.35 -4.59 -0.10
C ILE A 72 -11.87 -4.45 -0.11
N LYS A 73 -12.36 -3.30 0.33
CA LYS A 73 -13.76 -2.90 0.21
C LYS A 73 -13.86 -1.49 -0.36
N MET A 74 -14.43 -1.36 -1.54
CA MET A 74 -14.67 -0.09 -2.20
C MET A 74 -15.90 0.63 -1.60
N ASP A 75 -15.95 1.95 -1.75
CA ASP A 75 -17.07 2.77 -1.27
C ASP A 75 -18.41 2.43 -1.96
N ASP A 76 -18.38 1.83 -3.17
CA ASP A 76 -19.58 1.33 -3.87
C ASP A 76 -20.07 -0.03 -3.34
N GLY A 77 -19.36 -0.62 -2.38
CA GLY A 77 -19.66 -1.90 -1.76
C GLY A 77 -18.97 -3.10 -2.42
N THR A 78 -18.21 -2.92 -3.51
CA THR A 78 -17.40 -3.99 -4.11
C THR A 78 -16.38 -4.49 -3.11
N GLU A 79 -16.26 -5.81 -2.94
CA GLU A 79 -15.29 -6.45 -2.05
C GLU A 79 -14.46 -7.48 -2.83
N GLU A 80 -13.14 -7.41 -2.69
CA GLU A 80 -12.18 -8.25 -3.40
C GLU A 80 -11.03 -8.65 -2.46
N GLY A 81 -10.42 -9.81 -2.71
CA GLY A 81 -9.25 -10.30 -1.99
C GLY A 81 -8.04 -10.40 -2.90
N LEU A 82 -6.94 -9.74 -2.55
CA LEU A 82 -5.67 -9.80 -3.27
C LEU A 82 -4.72 -10.74 -2.52
N LYS A 83 -4.14 -11.70 -3.20
CA LYS A 83 -3.31 -12.77 -2.62
C LYS A 83 -1.87 -12.66 -3.10
N GLU A 84 -0.97 -13.37 -2.41
CA GLU A 84 0.43 -13.50 -2.80
C GLU A 84 0.59 -13.82 -4.30
N GLY A 85 1.38 -13.01 -5.01
CA GLY A 85 1.54 -13.11 -6.47
C GLY A 85 0.73 -12.10 -7.28
N ASP A 86 -0.28 -11.45 -6.69
CA ASP A 86 -1.12 -10.51 -7.42
C ASP A 86 -0.42 -9.17 -7.63
N VAL A 87 -0.45 -8.69 -8.87
CA VAL A 87 -0.24 -7.27 -9.21
C VAL A 87 -1.59 -6.58 -9.14
N PHE A 88 -1.66 -5.43 -8.47
CA PHE A 88 -2.93 -4.76 -8.23
C PHE A 88 -2.92 -3.28 -8.60
N VAL A 89 -4.13 -2.79 -8.88
CA VAL A 89 -4.48 -1.37 -8.98
C VAL A 89 -5.73 -1.20 -8.12
N VAL A 90 -5.63 -0.45 -7.03
CA VAL A 90 -6.76 -0.13 -6.15
C VAL A 90 -7.06 1.36 -6.28
N PRO A 91 -8.23 1.74 -6.86
CA PRO A 91 -8.64 3.14 -6.97
C PRO A 91 -8.84 3.82 -5.61
N PRO A 92 -8.78 5.16 -5.55
CA PRO A 92 -9.28 5.90 -4.40
C PRO A 92 -10.72 5.52 -4.03
N GLY A 93 -11.02 5.52 -2.74
CA GLY A 93 -12.35 5.20 -2.20
C GLY A 93 -12.46 3.75 -1.75
N HIS A 94 -11.61 3.35 -0.80
CA HIS A 94 -11.59 1.98 -0.27
C HIS A 94 -11.10 1.87 1.18
N ASP A 95 -11.51 0.81 1.85
CA ASP A 95 -10.82 0.26 3.02
C ASP A 95 -9.95 -0.93 2.58
N ALA A 96 -8.90 -1.20 3.36
CA ALA A 96 -7.99 -2.31 3.13
C ALA A 96 -7.58 -2.94 4.46
N TRP A 97 -7.56 -4.27 4.54
CA TRP A 97 -7.23 -4.99 5.77
C TRP A 97 -6.46 -6.29 5.52
N CYS A 98 -5.71 -6.70 6.53
CA CYS A 98 -5.05 -8.00 6.54
C CYS A 98 -6.07 -9.11 6.80
N VAL A 99 -6.14 -10.08 5.89
CA VAL A 99 -7.02 -11.25 6.04
C VAL A 99 -6.31 -12.36 6.83
N GLY A 100 -7.04 -12.96 7.77
CA GLY A 100 -6.54 -14.12 8.52
C GLY A 100 -5.60 -13.78 9.67
N SER A 101 -4.73 -14.74 10.02
CA SER A 101 -3.85 -14.69 11.19
C SER A 101 -2.37 -14.46 10.85
N GLU A 102 -2.03 -14.41 9.57
CA GLU A 102 -0.68 -14.07 9.10
C GLU A 102 -0.65 -12.62 8.65
N GLU A 103 0.52 -11.99 8.69
CA GLU A 103 0.70 -10.62 8.16
C GLU A 103 0.49 -10.58 6.64
N CYS A 104 -0.08 -9.50 6.15
CA CYS A 104 -0.12 -9.18 4.74
C CYS A 104 1.04 -8.22 4.42
N VAL A 105 1.82 -8.55 3.40
CA VAL A 105 2.98 -7.76 2.98
C VAL A 105 2.89 -7.48 1.49
N PHE A 106 3.12 -6.22 1.10
CA PHE A 106 3.12 -5.82 -0.30
C PHE A 106 4.09 -4.68 -0.56
N VAL A 107 4.44 -4.49 -1.83
CA VAL A 107 5.18 -3.31 -2.29
C VAL A 107 4.26 -2.50 -3.20
N GLU A 108 4.18 -1.20 -2.96
CA GLU A 108 3.44 -0.26 -3.80
C GLU A 108 4.35 0.84 -4.36
N PHE A 109 3.95 1.40 -5.50
CA PHE A 109 4.72 2.39 -6.24
C PHE A 109 3.93 3.69 -6.42
N GLY A 110 4.50 4.81 -5.98
CA GLY A 110 3.85 6.12 -6.08
C GLY A 110 3.63 6.56 -7.52
N ARG A 111 4.63 6.40 -8.40
CA ARG A 111 4.50 6.80 -9.81
C ARG A 111 3.50 5.92 -10.58
N GLY A 112 3.38 4.63 -10.25
CA GLY A 112 2.35 3.79 -10.87
C GLY A 112 0.94 4.31 -10.54
N ALA A 113 0.72 4.77 -9.31
CA ALA A 113 -0.52 5.43 -8.94
C ALA A 113 -0.70 6.78 -9.66
N GLU A 114 0.35 7.58 -9.81
CA GLU A 114 0.30 8.83 -10.57
C GLU A 114 -0.02 8.60 -12.06
N ASP A 115 0.59 7.60 -12.71
CA ASP A 115 0.35 7.31 -14.13
C ASP A 115 -1.09 6.81 -14.39
N VAL A 116 -1.72 6.14 -13.41
CA VAL A 116 -3.09 5.60 -13.53
C VAL A 116 -4.16 6.60 -13.08
N PHE A 117 -3.90 7.39 -12.02
CA PHE A 117 -4.90 8.26 -11.38
C PHE A 117 -4.58 9.76 -11.49
N GLY A 118 -3.34 10.11 -11.85
CA GLY A 118 -2.94 11.49 -12.11
C GLY A 118 -3.42 11.94 -13.48
N LYS A 119 -4.20 13.02 -13.50
CA LYS A 119 -4.24 13.92 -14.66
C LYS A 119 -3.15 14.96 -14.52
#